data_AF-A0A960QSQ5-F1
#
_entry.id   AF-A0A960QSQ5-F1
#
_cell.length_a   1.000
_cell.length_b   1.000
_cell.length_c   1.000
_cell.angle_alpha   90.00
_cell.angle_beta   90.00
_cell.angle_gamma   90.00
#
_symmetry.space_group_name_H-M   'P 1'
#
loop_
_entity.id
_entity.type
_entity.pdbx_description
1 polymer ?
#
loop_
_entity_poly.entity_id
_entity_poly.type
_entity_poly.pdbx_seq_one_letter_code
_entity_poly.pdbx_strand_id
1 'polypeptide(L)'
;MSEKMDKKLKEGVSVQELENFGKKYHFEIFFVLYFLLATLLTFIFFGAAWSIFLAGIGGILGIWLPNKVEKAAKGAFHFVYKQEKATKLVLAIVGVVVSFFLPPLVFFFLGLLGGTGMHKAASAVGKAGGQDK
;
A
#
# COMPACT_ATOMS: atom_id res chain seq x y z
N MET A 1 -7.51 -41.09 -7.36
CA MET A 1 -7.11 -39.66 -7.45
C MET A 1 -8.11 -38.70 -6.81
N SER A 2 -9.33 -39.13 -6.43
CA SER A 2 -10.33 -38.28 -5.74
C SER A 2 -10.08 -38.13 -4.23
N GLU A 3 -9.55 -39.17 -3.56
CA GLU A 3 -9.49 -39.20 -2.09
C GLU A 3 -8.48 -38.22 -1.46
N LYS A 4 -7.41 -37.87 -2.20
CA LYS A 4 -6.40 -36.89 -1.73
C LYS A 4 -6.89 -35.45 -1.84
N MET A 5 -7.85 -35.18 -2.73
CA MET A 5 -8.41 -33.83 -2.92
C MET A 5 -9.47 -33.51 -1.87
N ASP A 6 -10.29 -34.50 -1.49
CA ASP A 6 -11.29 -34.35 -0.43
C ASP A 6 -10.67 -34.15 0.96
N LYS A 7 -9.51 -34.75 1.24
CA LYS A 7 -8.79 -34.51 2.50
C LYS A 7 -8.26 -33.07 2.64
N LYS A 8 -7.81 -32.46 1.54
CA LYS A 8 -7.35 -31.06 1.53
C LYS A 8 -8.46 -30.02 1.74
N LEU A 9 -9.73 -30.39 1.50
CA LEU A 9 -10.88 -29.49 1.71
C LEU A 9 -11.46 -29.60 3.14
N LYS A 10 -11.22 -30.72 3.84
CA LYS A 10 -11.64 -30.92 5.24
C LYS A 10 -10.62 -30.45 6.27
N GLU A 11 -9.35 -30.36 5.90
CA GLU A 11 -8.34 -29.66 6.67
C GLU A 11 -8.51 -28.16 6.40
N GLY A 12 -9.40 -27.53 7.18
CA GLY A 12 -9.45 -26.07 7.25
C GLY A 12 -8.04 -25.53 7.44
N VAL A 13 -7.74 -24.38 6.79
CA VAL A 13 -6.43 -23.72 6.80
C VAL A 13 -5.80 -23.89 8.18
N SER A 14 -4.73 -24.67 8.26
CA SER A 14 -4.19 -25.04 9.57
C SER A 14 -3.79 -23.77 10.30
N VAL A 15 -4.04 -23.69 11.61
CA VAL A 15 -3.69 -22.50 12.41
C VAL A 15 -2.19 -22.15 12.23
N GLN A 16 -1.35 -23.16 11.99
CA GLN A 16 0.06 -23.01 11.63
C GLN A 16 0.30 -22.40 10.24
N GLU A 17 -0.49 -22.75 9.23
CA GLU A 17 -0.45 -22.06 7.93
C GLU A 17 -0.89 -20.61 8.05
N LEU A 18 -1.94 -20.32 8.83
CA LEU A 18 -2.37 -18.95 9.14
C LEU A 18 -1.30 -18.16 9.89
N GLU A 19 -0.61 -18.79 10.85
CA GLU A 19 0.46 -18.15 11.62
C GLU A 19 1.71 -17.90 10.77
N ASN A 20 2.07 -18.84 9.88
CA ASN A 20 3.17 -18.68 8.93
C ASN A 20 2.85 -17.66 7.83
N PHE A 21 1.60 -17.62 7.38
CA PHE A 21 1.12 -16.60 6.44
C PHE A 21 1.10 -15.23 7.10
N GLY A 22 0.64 -15.13 8.34
CA GLY A 22 0.78 -13.95 9.19
C GLY A 22 2.24 -13.50 9.23
N LYS A 23 3.16 -14.35 9.69
CA LYS A 23 4.60 -14.04 9.81
C LYS A 23 5.22 -13.50 8.53
N LYS A 24 4.83 -14.06 7.39
CA LYS A 24 5.34 -13.67 6.07
C LYS A 24 4.71 -12.40 5.52
N TYR A 25 3.41 -12.20 5.76
CA TYR A 25 2.61 -11.14 5.14
C TYR A 25 2.10 -10.09 6.14
N HIS A 26 2.61 -10.06 7.38
CA HIS A 26 2.14 -9.12 8.41
C HIS A 26 2.14 -7.68 7.89
N PHE A 27 3.18 -7.25 7.17
CA PHE A 27 3.22 -5.90 6.59
C PHE A 27 2.12 -5.65 5.56
N GLU A 28 1.82 -6.61 4.69
CA GLU A 28 0.74 -6.48 3.69
C GLU A 28 -0.63 -6.48 4.37
N ILE A 29 -0.86 -7.35 5.34
CA ILE A 29 -2.11 -7.41 6.11
C ILE A 29 -2.32 -6.09 6.88
N PHE A 30 -1.27 -5.55 7.51
CA PHE A 30 -1.32 -4.23 8.14
C PHE A 30 -1.64 -3.13 7.15
N PHE A 31 -1.07 -3.16 5.94
CA PHE A 31 -1.34 -2.18 4.89
C PHE A 31 -2.78 -2.22 4.40
N VAL A 32 -3.34 -3.43 4.24
CA VAL A 32 -4.74 -3.63 3.83
C VAL A 32 -5.70 -3.17 4.91
N LEU A 33 -5.47 -3.56 6.17
CA LEU A 33 -6.26 -3.09 7.32
C LEU A 33 -6.24 -1.56 7.43
N TYR A 34 -5.05 -0.98 7.32
CA TYR A 34 -4.85 0.47 7.29
C TYR A 34 -5.67 1.14 6.20
N PHE A 35 -5.68 0.59 4.98
CA PHE A 35 -6.42 1.15 3.86
C PHE A 35 -7.95 1.04 4.07
N LEU A 36 -8.42 -0.09 4.59
CA LEU A 36 -9.84 -0.28 4.94
C LEU A 36 -10.29 0.73 5.99
N LEU A 37 -9.49 0.91 7.05
CA LEU A 37 -9.76 1.89 8.11
C LEU A 37 -9.78 3.32 7.57
N ALA A 38 -8.77 3.72 6.79
CA ALA A 38 -8.71 5.06 6.19
C ALA A 38 -9.93 5.34 5.27
N THR A 39 -10.40 4.33 4.55
CA THR A 39 -11.59 4.44 3.69
C THR A 39 -12.87 4.65 4.51
N LEU A 40 -13.07 3.86 5.57
CA LEU A 40 -14.23 4.00 6.45
C LEU A 40 -14.22 5.34 7.20
N LEU A 41 -13.07 5.73 7.75
CA LEU A 41 -12.92 6.95 8.54
C LEU A 41 -13.02 8.22 7.70
N THR A 42 -12.60 8.18 6.43
CA THR A 42 -12.85 9.26 5.48
C THR A 42 -14.34 9.58 5.36
N PHE A 43 -15.17 8.56 5.20
CA PHE A 43 -16.62 8.74 5.06
C PHE A 43 -17.26 9.31 6.32
N ILE A 44 -16.75 8.93 7.50
CA ILE A 44 -17.30 9.34 8.79
C ILE A 44 -16.90 10.76 9.18
N PHE A 45 -15.63 11.15 8.96
CA PHE A 45 -15.06 12.37 9.56
C PHE A 45 -14.74 13.50 8.57
N PHE A 46 -14.45 13.21 7.30
CA PHE A 46 -13.93 14.23 6.36
C PHE A 46 -14.73 14.34 5.05
N GLY A 47 -15.58 13.37 4.75
CA GLY A 47 -16.33 13.27 3.50
C GLY A 47 -15.48 12.72 2.34
N ALA A 48 -16.11 11.94 1.47
CA ALA A 48 -15.42 11.26 0.36
C ALA A 48 -14.79 12.23 -0.65
N ALA A 49 -15.39 13.41 -0.85
CA ALA A 49 -14.94 14.39 -1.83
C ALA A 49 -13.50 14.87 -1.57
N TRP A 50 -13.12 15.13 -0.32
CA TRP A 50 -11.78 15.59 0.04
C TRP A 50 -10.71 14.54 -0.20
N SER A 51 -10.98 13.29 0.16
CA SER A 51 -10.07 12.18 -0.07
C SER A 51 -9.89 11.87 -1.56
N ILE A 52 -10.97 11.93 -2.35
CA ILE A 52 -10.89 11.76 -3.81
C ILE A 52 -10.09 12.92 -4.44
N PHE A 53 -10.36 14.17 -4.03
CA PHE A 53 -9.64 15.34 -4.52
C PHE A 53 -8.14 15.26 -4.21
N LEU A 54 -7.78 14.88 -2.98
CA LEU A 54 -6.40 14.70 -2.57
C LEU A 54 -5.71 13.52 -3.27
N ALA A 55 -6.39 12.40 -3.47
CA ALA A 55 -5.88 11.31 -4.31
C ALA A 55 -5.61 11.77 -5.75
N GLY A 56 -6.50 12.60 -6.32
CA GLY A 56 -6.31 13.19 -7.64
C GLY A 56 -5.08 14.09 -7.70
N ILE A 57 -4.92 15.03 -6.77
CA ILE A 57 -3.74 15.90 -6.71
C ILE A 57 -2.47 15.07 -6.51
N GLY A 58 -2.50 14.09 -5.62
CA GLY A 58 -1.41 13.15 -5.42
C GLY A 58 -1.05 12.45 -6.73
N GLY A 59 -2.03 11.91 -7.46
CA GLY A 59 -1.83 11.27 -8.76
C GLY A 59 -1.12 12.17 -9.77
N ILE A 60 -1.60 13.41 -9.92
CA ILE A 60 -1.00 14.39 -10.83
C ILE A 60 0.46 14.68 -10.42
N LEU A 61 0.71 14.95 -9.14
CA LEU A 61 2.06 15.21 -8.64
C LEU A 61 2.98 13.99 -8.80
N GLY A 62 2.45 12.78 -8.64
CA GLY A 62 3.17 11.52 -8.84
C GLY A 62 3.61 11.33 -10.29
N ILE A 63 2.77 11.72 -11.25
CA ILE A 63 3.09 11.71 -12.68
C ILE A 63 4.11 12.81 -13.03
N TRP A 64 3.96 14.00 -12.43
CA TRP A 64 4.74 15.17 -12.80
C TRP A 64 6.14 15.20 -12.17
N LEU A 65 6.27 14.68 -10.95
CA LEU A 65 7.53 14.66 -10.18
C LEU A 65 7.93 13.25 -9.73
N PRO A 66 7.96 12.24 -10.62
CA PRO A 66 8.09 10.84 -10.24
C PRO A 66 9.41 10.55 -9.53
N ASN A 67 10.50 11.18 -9.99
CA ASN A 67 11.83 11.02 -9.38
C ASN A 67 11.93 11.57 -7.96
N LYS A 68 11.22 12.69 -7.66
CA LYS A 68 11.22 13.27 -6.32
C LYS A 68 10.40 12.42 -5.37
N VAL A 69 9.23 11.97 -5.81
CA VAL A 69 8.34 11.09 -5.05
C VAL A 69 9.02 9.75 -4.77
N GLU A 70 9.68 9.14 -5.76
CA GLU A 70 10.41 7.90 -5.57
C GLU A 70 11.59 8.04 -4.61
N LYS A 71 12.36 9.13 -4.70
CA LYS A 71 13.45 9.41 -3.75
C LYS A 71 12.93 9.59 -2.34
N ALA A 72 11.84 10.34 -2.16
CA ALA A 72 11.21 10.54 -0.85
C ALA A 72 10.68 9.22 -0.28
N ALA A 73 9.98 8.41 -1.09
CA ALA A 73 9.48 7.10 -0.68
C ALA A 73 10.63 6.16 -0.30
N LYS A 74 11.66 6.05 -1.13
CA LYS A 74 12.86 5.24 -0.82
C LYS A 74 13.54 5.71 0.46
N GLY A 75 13.65 7.02 0.67
CA GLY A 75 14.20 7.60 1.91
C GLY A 75 13.36 7.23 3.14
N ALA A 76 12.04 7.36 3.05
CA ALA A 76 11.12 7.00 4.12
C ALA A 76 11.18 5.50 4.44
N PHE A 77 11.13 4.63 3.44
CA PHE A 77 11.26 3.19 3.64
C PHE A 77 12.64 2.83 4.21
N HIS A 78 13.73 3.37 3.66
CA HIS A 78 15.06 3.12 4.18
C HIS A 78 15.19 3.58 5.64
N PHE A 79 14.62 4.73 6.00
CA PHE A 79 14.55 5.19 7.38
C PHE A 79 13.82 4.18 8.26
N VAL A 80 12.62 3.75 7.90
CA VAL A 80 11.81 2.78 8.67
C VAL A 80 12.53 1.43 8.76
N TYR A 81 13.09 0.93 7.66
CA TYR A 81 13.76 -0.38 7.61
C TYR A 81 15.10 -0.41 8.34
N LYS A 82 15.78 0.73 8.48
CA LYS A 82 17.02 0.85 9.25
C LYS A 82 16.80 0.77 10.77
N GLN A 83 15.58 1.03 11.25
CA GLN A 83 15.27 1.01 12.67
C GLN A 83 15.20 -0.42 13.26
N GLU A 84 15.43 -0.53 14.56
CA GLU A 84 15.25 -1.75 15.34
C GLU A 84 13.78 -2.21 15.37
N LYS A 85 13.54 -3.49 15.68
CA LYS A 85 12.19 -4.10 15.63
C LYS A 85 11.18 -3.36 16.51
N ALA A 86 11.58 -2.92 17.71
CA ALA A 86 10.71 -2.17 18.61
C ALA A 86 10.32 -0.79 18.02
N THR A 87 11.29 -0.05 17.50
CA THR A 87 11.06 1.26 16.87
C THR A 87 10.20 1.14 15.61
N LYS A 88 10.38 0.09 14.80
CA LYS A 88 9.49 -0.22 13.66
C LYS A 88 8.04 -0.40 14.09
N LEU A 89 7.81 -1.15 15.18
CA LEU A 89 6.48 -1.37 15.73
C LEU A 89 5.86 -0.05 16.21
N VAL A 90 6.63 0.78 16.91
CA VAL A 90 6.17 2.11 17.35
C VAL A 90 5.81 3.00 16.16
N LEU A 91 6.66 3.07 15.13
CA LEU A 91 6.38 3.84 13.91
C LEU A 91 5.13 3.32 13.18
N ALA A 92 4.91 2.01 13.14
CA ALA A 92 3.71 1.42 12.57
C ALA A 92 2.45 1.82 13.36
N ILE A 93 2.49 1.75 14.69
CA ILE A 93 1.37 2.16 15.55
C ILE A 93 1.08 3.66 15.37
N VAL A 94 2.11 4.51 15.37
CA VAL A 94 1.96 5.95 15.12
C VAL A 94 1.33 6.19 13.75
N GLY A 95 1.78 5.46 12.71
CA GLY A 95 1.17 5.53 11.37
C GLY A 95 -0.31 5.18 11.35
N VAL A 96 -0.71 4.14 12.10
CA VAL A 96 -2.12 3.77 12.28
C VAL A 96 -2.89 4.90 12.96
N VAL A 97 -2.39 5.45 14.07
CA VAL A 97 -3.05 6.57 14.77
C VAL A 97 -3.19 7.79 13.85
N VAL A 98 -2.15 8.16 13.12
CA VAL A 98 -2.20 9.28 12.16
C VAL A 98 -3.26 9.02 11.08
N SER A 99 -3.41 7.79 10.59
CA SER A 99 -4.44 7.46 9.60
C SER A 99 -5.86 7.59 10.12
N PHE A 100 -6.07 7.46 11.44
CA PHE A 100 -7.37 7.73 12.04
C PHE A 100 -7.74 9.21 11.98
N PHE A 101 -6.77 10.09 12.20
CA PHE A 101 -6.99 11.54 12.29
C PHE A 101 -6.82 12.27 10.95
N LEU A 102 -6.07 11.70 10.01
CA LEU A 102 -5.82 12.25 8.67
C LEU A 102 -6.08 11.23 7.54
N PRO A 103 -7.28 10.61 7.46
CA PRO A 103 -7.62 9.74 6.34
C PRO A 103 -7.38 10.36 4.94
N PRO A 104 -7.71 11.64 4.68
CA PRO A 104 -7.50 12.23 3.35
C PRO A 104 -6.03 12.30 2.93
N LEU A 105 -5.11 12.38 3.89
CA LEU A 105 -3.68 12.36 3.62
C LEU A 105 -3.21 10.98 3.14
N VAL A 106 -3.86 9.91 3.61
CA VAL A 106 -3.60 8.55 3.12
C VAL A 106 -3.93 8.44 1.63
N PHE A 107 -5.09 8.97 1.24
CA PHE A 107 -5.52 9.01 -0.15
C PHE A 107 -4.60 9.86 -1.02
N PHE A 108 -4.08 10.98 -0.51
CA PHE A 108 -3.05 11.77 -1.20
C PHE A 108 -1.80 10.94 -1.52
N PHE A 109 -1.24 10.23 -0.53
CA PHE A 109 -0.05 9.41 -0.75
C PHE A 109 -0.30 8.23 -1.69
N LEU A 110 -1.49 7.62 -1.63
CA LEU A 110 -1.90 6.61 -2.60
C LEU A 110 -1.99 7.16 -4.01
N GLY A 111 -2.54 8.37 -4.15
CA GLY A 111 -2.51 9.12 -5.40
C GLY A 111 -1.09 9.27 -5.92
N LEU A 112 -0.17 9.80 -5.10
CA LEU A 112 1.25 9.98 -5.45
C LEU A 112 1.88 8.68 -5.97
N LEU A 113 1.72 7.58 -5.23
CA LEU A 113 2.26 6.28 -5.61
C LEU A 113 1.64 5.78 -6.91
N GLY A 114 0.31 5.86 -7.04
CA GLY A 114 -0.42 5.50 -8.27
C GLY A 114 0.08 6.29 -9.48
N GLY A 115 0.25 7.61 -9.34
CA GLY A 115 0.77 8.48 -10.38
C GLY A 115 2.19 8.10 -10.82
N THR A 116 3.09 7.80 -9.86
CA THR A 116 4.43 7.31 -10.22
C THR A 116 4.40 5.96 -10.95
N GLY A 117 3.49 5.07 -10.56
CA GLY A 117 3.28 3.78 -11.22
C GLY A 117 2.81 3.94 -12.66
N MET A 118 1.86 4.85 -12.90
CA MET A 118 1.38 5.17 -14.24
C MET A 118 2.47 5.78 -15.13
N HIS A 119 3.27 6.71 -14.60
CA HIS A 119 4.41 7.26 -15.34
C HIS A 119 5.39 6.18 -15.77
N LYS A 120 5.72 5.24 -14.86
CA LYS A 120 6.58 4.09 -15.16
C LYS A 120 5.96 3.18 -16.22
N ALA A 121 4.69 2.82 -16.08
CA ALA A 121 3.98 2.01 -17.06
C ALA A 121 3.95 2.67 -18.45
N ALA A 122 3.64 3.97 -18.52
CA ALA A 122 3.65 4.73 -19.77
C ALA A 122 5.05 4.77 -20.40
N SER A 123 6.09 4.96 -19.60
CA SER A 123 7.48 4.95 -20.08
C SER A 123 7.94 3.57 -20.56
N ALA A 124 7.43 2.49 -19.98
CA ALA A 124 7.70 1.12 -20.42
C ALA A 124 7.02 0.79 -21.75
N VAL A 125 5.77 1.22 -21.92
CA VAL A 125 5.03 1.09 -23.19
C VAL A 125 5.71 1.89 -24.31
N GLY A 126 6.14 3.13 -24.03
CA GLY A 126 6.87 3.95 -25.00
C GLY A 126 8.21 3.35 -25.45
N LYS A 127 8.88 2.59 -24.58
CA LYS A 127 10.11 1.86 -24.93
C LYS A 127 9.83 0.59 -25.75
N ALA A 128 8.74 -0.11 -25.47
CA ALA A 128 8.34 -1.30 -26.23
C ALA A 128 7.87 -0.96 -27.65
N GLY A 129 7.17 0.16 -27.85
CA GLY A 129 6.74 0.63 -29.17
C GLY A 129 7.83 1.29 -30.03
N GLY A 130 9.04 1.49 -29.48
CA GLY A 130 10.18 2.10 -30.16
C GLY A 130 11.23 1.11 -30.69
N GLN A 131 11.06 -0.19 -30.47
CA GLN A 131 11.98 -1.24 -30.96
C GLN A 131 11.56 -1.84 -32.32
N ASP A 132 10.49 -1.32 -32.95
CA ASP A 132 10.01 -1.72 -34.28
C ASP A 132 10.26 -0.63 -35.35
N LYS A 133 11.35 0.13 -35.24
CA LYS A 133 11.80 1.04 -36.31
C LYS A 133 13.28 0.91 -36.59
#